data_AF-A0A2W4IBC8-F1
#
_entry.id   AF-A0A2W4IBC8-F1
#
_cell.length_a   1.000
_cell.length_b   1.000
_cell.length_c   1.000
_cell.angle_alpha   90.00
_cell.angle_beta   90.00
_cell.angle_gamma   90.00
#
_symmetry.space_group_name_H-M   'P 1'
#
loop_
_entity.id
_entity.type
_entity.pdbx_description
1 polymer ?
#
loop_
_entity_poly.entity_id
_entity_poly.type
_entity_poly.pdbx_seq_one_letter_code
_entity_poly.pdbx_strand_id
1 'polypeptide(L)'
;MGLLIRGELDFVDQYFYNRYFSKIEELFDFISFHLKKGFPKKDFFDNVKFCNISYESFNIEHIDYLLFKEKFSYEVFQEIDYQDFFDLENITLEKILSGEIKICFFDDFNKIAILNKIFSFPEKIENILVN
;
A
#
# COMPACT_ATOMS: atom_id res chain seq x y z
N MET A 1 11.37 -27.93 9.10
CA MET A 1 11.61 -27.42 7.73
C MET A 1 10.91 -26.07 7.66
N GLY A 2 11.62 -24.98 7.90
CA GLY A 2 11.04 -23.64 7.79
C GLY A 2 11.03 -23.22 6.33
N LEU A 3 9.86 -22.92 5.78
CA LEU A 3 9.77 -22.23 4.49
C LEU A 3 10.44 -20.85 4.67
N LEU A 4 11.59 -20.67 4.02
CA LEU A 4 12.18 -19.36 3.79
C LEU A 4 11.22 -18.58 2.88
N ILE A 5 10.30 -17.82 3.47
CA ILE A 5 9.54 -16.82 2.74
C ILE A 5 10.50 -15.65 2.48
N ARG A 6 11.26 -15.75 1.38
CA ARG A 6 12.00 -14.63 0.82
C ARG A 6 10.99 -13.70 0.12
N GLY A 7 10.31 -12.88 0.92
CA GLY A 7 9.73 -11.63 0.47
C GLY A 7 10.48 -10.53 1.20
N GLU A 8 11.36 -9.81 0.52
CA GLU A 8 11.81 -8.50 1.03
C GLU A 8 10.80 -7.49 0.51
N LEU A 9 10.39 -6.54 1.36
CA LEU A 9 9.57 -5.41 0.94
C LEU A 9 10.51 -4.45 0.20
N ASP A 10 10.81 -4.77 -1.06
CA ASP A 10 11.57 -3.88 -1.91
C ASP A 10 10.69 -2.68 -2.24
N PHE A 11 10.84 -1.62 -1.44
CA PHE A 11 10.25 -0.31 -1.72
C PHE A 11 10.94 0.31 -2.94
N VAL A 12 10.50 -0.17 -4.11
CA VAL A 12 10.82 0.24 -5.48
C VAL A 12 12.28 0.07 -5.88
N ASP A 13 12.50 -1.05 -6.56
CA ASP A 13 13.38 -1.15 -7.71
C ASP A 13 12.81 -0.24 -8.82
N GLN A 14 13.61 0.70 -9.36
CA GLN A 14 13.19 1.75 -10.33
C GLN A 14 12.42 1.19 -11.54
N TYR A 15 12.62 -0.10 -11.82
CA TYR A 15 11.91 -0.90 -12.82
C TYR A 15 10.38 -0.99 -12.59
N PHE A 16 9.93 -1.25 -11.36
CA PHE A 16 8.50 -1.41 -11.04
C PHE A 16 7.73 -0.11 -11.19
N TYR A 17 8.32 0.99 -10.73
CA TYR A 17 7.73 2.31 -10.91
C TYR A 17 7.54 2.63 -12.38
N ASN A 18 8.56 2.43 -13.22
CA ASN A 18 8.46 2.69 -14.66
C ASN A 18 7.43 1.80 -15.36
N ARG A 19 7.29 0.55 -14.93
CA ARG A 19 6.32 -0.40 -15.51
C ARG A 19 4.87 -0.02 -15.22
N TYR A 20 4.58 0.51 -14.02
CA TYR A 20 3.22 0.81 -13.57
C TYR A 20 2.90 2.30 -13.48
N PHE A 21 3.84 3.18 -13.84
CA PHE A 21 3.70 4.63 -13.77
C PHE A 21 2.40 5.15 -14.40
N SER A 22 2.06 4.66 -15.60
CA SER A 22 0.84 5.07 -16.30
C SER A 22 -0.44 4.73 -15.53
N LYS A 23 -0.50 3.57 -14.85
CA LYS A 23 -1.64 3.20 -14.02
C LYS A 23 -1.74 4.08 -12.76
N ILE A 24 -0.60 4.45 -12.18
CA ILE A 24 -0.58 5.38 -11.03
C ILE A 24 -1.06 6.76 -11.45
N GLU A 25 -0.63 7.25 -12.60
CA GLU A 25 -1.11 8.50 -13.17
C GLU A 25 -2.62 8.47 -13.41
N GLU A 26 -3.13 7.37 -13.98
CA GLU A 26 -4.56 7.17 -14.18
C GLU A 26 -5.35 7.26 -12.87
N LEU A 27 -4.87 6.63 -11.79
CA LEU A 27 -5.48 6.76 -10.47
C LEU A 27 -5.44 8.20 -9.96
N PHE A 28 -4.30 8.87 -10.07
CA PHE A 28 -4.19 10.27 -9.64
C PHE A 28 -5.18 11.17 -10.37
N ASP A 29 -5.27 11.02 -11.70
CA ASP A 29 -6.15 11.82 -12.54
C ASP A 29 -7.62 11.51 -12.23
N PHE A 30 -7.98 10.24 -12.01
CA PHE A 30 -9.30 9.83 -11.55
C PHE A 30 -9.67 10.52 -10.23
N ILE A 31 -8.83 10.40 -9.21
CA ILE A 31 -9.12 10.97 -7.88
C ILE A 31 -9.21 12.50 -7.96
N SER A 32 -8.26 13.13 -8.65
CA SER A 32 -8.21 14.59 -8.79
C SER A 32 -9.44 15.14 -9.50
N PHE A 33 -9.90 14.45 -10.57
CA PHE A 33 -11.14 14.78 -11.26
C PHE A 33 -12.36 14.56 -10.37
N HIS A 34 -12.42 13.42 -9.67
CA HIS A 34 -13.56 13.04 -8.84
C HIS A 34 -13.77 14.00 -7.66
N LEU A 35 -12.67 14.37 -6.98
CA LEU A 35 -12.71 15.27 -5.83
C LEU A 35 -12.80 16.76 -6.20
N LYS A 36 -12.61 17.12 -7.49
CA LYS A 36 -12.59 18.51 -7.98
C LYS A 36 -11.67 19.44 -7.18
N LYS A 37 -10.58 18.89 -6.65
CA LYS A 37 -9.60 19.58 -5.81
C LYS A 37 -8.23 19.50 -6.49
N GLY A 38 -7.50 20.60 -6.46
CA GLY A 38 -6.12 20.62 -6.90
C GLY A 38 -5.21 20.05 -5.81
N PHE A 39 -4.71 18.83 -6.01
CA PHE A 39 -3.74 18.22 -5.11
C PHE A 39 -2.35 18.19 -5.76
N PRO A 40 -1.27 18.40 -4.99
CA PRO A 40 0.08 18.26 -5.52
C PRO A 40 0.33 16.82 -5.94
N LYS A 41 0.56 16.60 -7.24
CA LYS A 41 0.85 15.26 -7.79
C LYS A 41 1.99 14.58 -7.04
N LYS A 42 3.06 15.32 -6.71
CA LYS A 42 4.21 14.79 -5.97
C LYS A 42 3.82 14.09 -4.66
N ASP A 43 2.92 14.68 -3.88
CA ASP A 43 2.54 14.14 -2.57
C ASP A 43 1.82 12.81 -2.72
N PHE A 44 0.98 12.64 -3.75
CA PHE A 44 0.37 11.35 -4.06
C PHE A 44 1.43 10.29 -4.39
N PHE A 45 2.36 10.60 -5.31
CA PHE A 45 3.40 9.64 -5.73
C PHE A 45 4.36 9.25 -4.59
N ASP A 46 4.67 10.17 -3.66
CA ASP A 46 5.49 9.88 -2.49
C ASP A 46 4.78 8.95 -1.47
N ASN A 47 3.45 8.85 -1.56
CA ASN A 47 2.60 8.02 -0.70
C ASN A 47 2.16 6.70 -1.35
N VAL A 48 2.46 6.51 -2.63
CA VAL A 48 2.29 5.24 -3.33
C VAL A 48 3.53 4.39 -3.16
N LYS A 49 3.35 3.14 -2.73
CA LYS A 49 4.39 2.12 -2.66
C LYS A 49 4.04 0.91 -3.52
N PHE A 50 5.07 0.18 -3.93
CA PHE A 50 4.95 -1.06 -4.68
C PHE A 50 5.58 -2.18 -3.89
N CYS A 51 4.91 -3.33 -3.89
CA CYS A 51 5.44 -4.52 -3.30
C CYS A 51 5.23 -5.68 -4.28
N ASN A 52 6.32 -6.31 -4.69
CA ASN A 52 6.28 -7.46 -5.58
C ASN A 52 6.17 -8.77 -4.77
N ILE A 53 5.07 -8.93 -4.05
CA ILE A 53 4.73 -10.20 -3.40
C ILE A 53 3.73 -10.92 -4.30
N SER A 54 4.00 -12.19 -4.59
CA SER A 54 3.09 -13.03 -5.37
C SER A 54 1.77 -13.22 -4.62
N TYR A 55 0.66 -13.25 -5.38
CA TYR A 55 -0.69 -13.46 -4.87
C TYR A 55 -0.82 -14.59 -3.84
N GLU A 56 -0.15 -15.72 -4.07
CA GLU A 56 -0.18 -16.91 -3.21
C GLU A 56 0.37 -16.65 -1.80
N SER A 57 1.10 -15.54 -1.61
CA SER A 57 1.71 -15.12 -0.34
C SER A 57 1.05 -13.87 0.26
N PHE A 58 -0.03 -13.37 -0.35
CA PHE A 58 -0.76 -12.20 0.16
C PHE A 58 -1.58 -12.62 1.39
N ASN A 59 -1.01 -12.37 2.56
CA ASN A 59 -1.68 -12.46 3.85
C ASN A 59 -1.42 -11.13 4.58
N ILE A 60 -2.47 -10.49 5.08
CA ILE A 60 -2.39 -9.23 5.84
C ILE A 60 -1.36 -9.34 6.97
N GLU A 61 -1.35 -10.43 7.73
CA GLU A 61 -0.38 -10.64 8.83
C GLU A 61 1.05 -10.71 8.31
N HIS A 62 1.25 -11.31 7.14
CA HIS A 62 2.55 -11.38 6.50
C HIS A 62 3.00 -10.00 6.01
N ILE A 63 2.10 -9.17 5.47
CA ILE A 63 2.41 -7.80 5.06
C ILE A 63 2.71 -6.92 6.28
N ASP A 64 1.91 -6.99 7.34
CA ASP A 64 2.16 -6.30 8.61
C ASP A 64 3.53 -6.67 9.17
N TYR A 65 3.90 -7.96 9.13
CA TYR A 65 5.22 -8.44 9.52
C TYR A 65 6.35 -7.87 8.65
N LEU A 66 6.18 -7.83 7.33
CA LEU A 66 7.18 -7.27 6.43
C LEU A 66 7.35 -5.75 6.66
N LEU A 67 6.25 -5.01 6.81
CA LEU A 67 6.26 -3.58 7.13
C LEU A 67 7.03 -3.34 8.43
N PHE A 68 6.77 -4.17 9.46
CA PHE A 68 7.50 -4.14 10.71
C PHE A 68 9.00 -4.42 10.54
N LYS A 69 9.36 -5.49 9.81
CA LYS A 69 10.75 -5.89 9.57
C LYS A 69 11.54 -4.77 8.89
N GLU A 70 10.92 -4.08 7.92
CA GLU A 70 11.49 -2.91 7.23
C GLU A 70 11.41 -1.60 8.05
N LYS A 71 10.96 -1.66 9.31
CA LYS A 71 10.77 -0.51 10.21
C LYS A 71 9.85 0.56 9.63
N PHE A 72 8.91 0.14 8.79
CA PHE A 72 7.89 1.01 8.23
C PHE A 72 6.76 1.17 9.25
N SER A 73 6.55 2.37 9.78
CA SER A 73 5.57 2.63 10.87
C SER A 73 4.11 2.68 10.38
N TYR A 74 3.69 1.67 9.64
CA TYR A 74 2.35 1.54 9.09
C TYR A 74 1.85 0.10 9.23
N GLU A 75 0.53 -0.06 9.31
CA GLU A 75 -0.16 -1.35 9.27
C GLU A 75 -1.18 -1.36 8.13
N VAL A 76 -1.51 -2.55 7.65
CA VAL A 76 -2.58 -2.72 6.68
C VAL A 76 -3.92 -2.52 7.38
N PHE A 77 -4.61 -1.44 7.03
CA PHE A 77 -5.95 -1.15 7.51
C PHE A 77 -7.03 -1.87 6.69
N GLN A 78 -6.83 -1.91 5.37
CA GLN A 78 -7.77 -2.51 4.44
C GLN A 78 -7.04 -3.09 3.23
N GLU A 79 -7.51 -4.23 2.75
CA GLU A 79 -7.16 -4.81 1.45
C GLU A 79 -8.35 -4.66 0.52
N ILE A 80 -8.09 -4.22 -0.71
CA ILE A 80 -9.10 -4.14 -1.78
C ILE A 80 -8.52 -4.58 -3.11
N ASP A 81 -9.39 -5.07 -3.99
CA ASP A 81 -9.03 -5.29 -5.38
C ASP A 81 -8.90 -3.94 -6.11
N TYR A 82 -8.07 -3.91 -7.16
CA TYR A 82 -7.80 -2.69 -7.94
C TYR A 82 -9.07 -2.06 -8.52
N GLN A 83 -10.02 -2.90 -8.94
CA GLN A 83 -11.28 -2.42 -9.51
C GLN A 83 -12.13 -1.69 -8.47
N ASP A 84 -12.15 -2.17 -7.24
CA ASP A 84 -12.93 -1.58 -6.14
C ASP A 84 -12.33 -0.26 -5.62
N PHE A 85 -11.08 0.04 -5.98
CA PHE A 85 -10.45 1.33 -5.64
C PHE A 85 -11.25 2.52 -6.15
N PHE A 86 -11.85 2.39 -7.33
CA PHE A 86 -12.61 3.46 -7.97
C PHE A 86 -13.96 3.73 -7.27
N ASP A 87 -14.39 2.82 -6.41
CA ASP A 87 -15.62 2.93 -5.61
C ASP A 87 -15.35 3.36 -4.16
N LEU A 88 -14.09 3.67 -3.80
CA LEU A 88 -13.74 4.18 -2.48
C LEU A 88 -14.44 5.50 -2.17
N GLU A 89 -14.86 5.66 -0.92
CA GLU A 89 -15.46 6.90 -0.45
C GLU A 89 -14.52 8.10 -0.63
N ASN A 90 -15.07 9.27 -0.98
CA ASN A 90 -14.32 10.51 -1.16
C ASN A 90 -13.42 10.86 0.03
N ILE A 91 -13.85 10.54 1.25
CA ILE A 91 -13.04 10.81 2.46
C ILE A 91 -11.75 9.98 2.48
N THR A 92 -11.80 8.73 2.00
CA THR A 92 -10.63 7.86 1.89
C THR A 92 -9.70 8.36 0.79
N LEU A 93 -10.27 8.73 -0.35
CA LEU A 93 -9.51 9.31 -1.46
C LEU A 93 -8.79 10.63 -1.08
N GLU A 94 -9.44 11.49 -0.31
CA GLU A 94 -8.84 12.72 0.23
C GLU A 94 -7.68 12.42 1.18
N LYS A 95 -7.81 11.39 2.03
CA LYS A 95 -6.74 10.93 2.92
C LYS A 95 -5.54 10.37 2.16
N ILE A 96 -5.76 9.69 1.05
CA ILE A 96 -4.68 9.20 0.16
C ILE A 96 -3.93 10.39 -0.44
N LEU A 97 -4.66 11.39 -0.98
CA LEU A 97 -4.02 12.54 -1.62
C LEU A 97 -3.31 13.48 -0.64
N SER A 98 -3.82 13.61 0.59
CA SER A 98 -3.15 14.36 1.66
C SER A 98 -1.97 13.61 2.28
N GLY A 99 -1.79 12.33 1.95
CA GLY A 99 -0.75 11.48 2.53
C GLY A 99 -1.02 11.04 3.97
N GLU A 100 -2.21 11.28 4.49
CA GLU A 100 -2.64 10.78 5.80
C GLU A 100 -2.65 9.25 5.84
N ILE A 101 -3.04 8.62 4.73
CA ILE A 101 -2.93 7.17 4.53
C ILE A 101 -2.09 6.89 3.27
N LYS A 102 -1.32 5.81 3.32
CA LYS A 102 -0.49 5.37 2.20
C LYS A 102 -1.18 4.22 1.48
N ILE A 103 -0.82 3.98 0.22
CA ILE A 103 -1.29 2.81 -0.50
C ILE A 103 -0.10 1.99 -0.98
N CYS A 104 -0.24 0.68 -0.95
CA CYS A 104 0.74 -0.26 -1.44
C CYS A 104 0.09 -1.20 -2.44
N PHE A 105 0.62 -1.24 -3.66
CA PHE A 105 0.16 -2.15 -4.70
C PHE A 105 0.87 -3.49 -4.61
N PHE A 106 0.12 -4.56 -4.80
CA PHE A 106 0.61 -5.94 -4.78
C PHE A 106 0.13 -6.69 -6.02
N ASP A 107 0.74 -7.84 -6.27
CA ASP A 107 0.35 -8.78 -7.32
C ASP A 107 0.13 -8.10 -8.67
N ASP A 108 1.18 -7.44 -9.20
CA ASP A 108 1.13 -6.74 -10.49
C ASP A 108 -0.04 -5.75 -10.64
N PHE A 109 -0.36 -5.04 -9.55
CA PHE A 109 -1.42 -4.02 -9.49
C PHE A 109 -2.84 -4.60 -9.43
N ASN A 110 -3.01 -5.88 -9.11
CA ASN A 110 -4.33 -6.49 -8.92
C ASN A 110 -4.94 -6.14 -7.56
N LYS A 111 -4.10 -5.97 -6.53
CA LYS A 111 -4.52 -5.68 -5.16
C LYS A 111 -3.85 -4.46 -4.59
N ILE A 112 -4.57 -3.80 -3.69
CA ILE A 112 -4.13 -2.59 -3.01
C ILE A 112 -4.33 -2.78 -1.51
N ALA A 113 -3.25 -2.61 -0.74
CA ALA A 113 -3.36 -2.42 0.70
C ALA A 113 -3.41 -0.92 1.00
N ILE A 114 -4.41 -0.50 1.75
CA ILE A 114 -4.50 0.81 2.36
C ILE A 114 -3.78 0.73 3.70
N LEU A 115 -2.72 1.52 3.83
CA LEU A 115 -1.83 1.54 4.97
C LEU A 115 -2.15 2.73 5.88
N ASN A 116 -2.40 2.45 7.15
CA ASN A 116 -2.59 3.47 8.16
C ASN A 116 -1.32 3.62 9.00
N LYS A 117 -1.04 4.84 9.46
CA LYS A 117 0.13 5.11 10.29
C LYS A 117 -0.09 4.51 11.67
N ILE A 118 0.90 3.76 12.14
CA ILE A 118 0.89 3.22 13.49
C ILE A 118 1.27 4.35 14.45
N PHE A 119 0.33 4.74 15.32
CA PHE A 119 0.59 5.73 16.39
C PHE A 119 1.08 5.09 17.70
N SER A 120 0.83 3.80 17.88
CA SER A 120 1.25 2.99 19.02
C SER A 120 1.48 1.55 18.56
N PHE A 121 2.58 0.92 18.98
CA PHE A 121 2.90 -0.47 18.63
C PHE A 121 1.67 -1.37 18.85
N PRO A 122 1.09 -1.98 17.81
CA PRO A 122 -0.08 -2.82 17.97
C PRO A 122 0.33 -4.10 18.70
N GLU A 123 -0.43 -4.50 19.73
CA GLU A 123 -0.37 -5.84 20.35
C GLU A 123 -0.41 -6.96 19.28
N LYS A 124 -1.01 -6.66 18.13
CA LYS A 124 -1.09 -7.51 16.93
C LYS A 124 0.28 -7.93 16.39
N ILE A 125 1.31 -7.08 16.45
CA ILE A 125 2.67 -7.42 15.99
C ILE A 125 3.43 -8.22 17.06
N GLU A 126 3.23 -7.93 18.36
CA GLU A 126 3.78 -8.76 19.43
C GLU A 126 3.30 -10.21 19.31
N ASN A 127 2.03 -10.43 18.95
CA ASN A 127 1.49 -11.78 18.72
C ASN A 127 2.12 -12.51 17.52
N ILE A 128 2.65 -11.80 16.53
CA ILE A 128 3.37 -12.39 15.39
C ILE A 128 4.80 -12.79 15.79
N LEU A 129 5.45 -12.05 16.70
CA LEU A 129 6.82 -12.32 17.15
C LEU A 129 6.92 -13.40 18.23
N VAL A 130 5.82 -13.67 18.94
CA VAL A 130 5.76 -14.63 20.07
C VAL A 130 5.33 -16.05 19.64
N ASN A 131 4.80 -16.23 18.42
CA ASN A 131 4.48 -17.54 17.82
C ASN A 131 5.53 -17.98 16.78
#